data_AF-A0A2T1EF03-F1
#
_entry.id   AF-A0A2T1EF03-F1
#
_cell.length_a   1.000
_cell.length_b   1.000
_cell.length_c   1.000
_cell.angle_alpha   90.00
_cell.angle_beta   90.00
_cell.angle_gamma   90.00
#
_symmetry.space_group_name_H-M   'P 1'
#
loop_
_entity.id
_entity.type
_entity.pdbx_description
1 polymer ?
#
loop_
_entity_poly.entity_id
_entity_poly.type
_entity_poly.pdbx_seq_one_letter_code
_entity_poly.pdbx_strand_id
1 'polypeptide(L)'
;MSQYRKHIPFILHFIAAAYLVSPFIVDFDAISISQSGKIPYYILYPAKTTFANSDSIELLLTENSNFRTVEGVDPGISLKQSEAVYGEATLAYNTQNESREQVKFANRPAEKLLFQPIAPNQDFAGIYPSQSGEYNEKVSRICYNSLSFSAIGFSKDCGERNDRLK
;
A
#
# COMPACT_ATOMS: atom_id res chain seq x y z
N MET A 1 -48.41 18.47 27.15
CA MET A 1 -47.02 18.86 27.49
C MET A 1 -46.23 17.56 27.68
N SER A 2 -45.47 17.10 26.68
CA SER A 2 -44.05 17.42 26.46
C SER A 2 -43.20 16.88 27.63
N GLN A 3 -42.17 16.03 27.46
CA GLN A 3 -41.15 16.11 26.42
C GLN A 3 -40.28 14.83 26.37
N TYR A 4 -39.91 14.44 25.16
CA TYR A 4 -38.83 13.52 24.81
C TYR A 4 -37.51 13.81 25.56
N ARG A 5 -36.85 12.76 26.07
CA ARG A 5 -35.36 12.68 26.16
C ARG A 5 -34.97 11.22 25.94
N LYS A 6 -34.61 10.85 24.71
CA LYS A 6 -33.30 10.95 24.04
C LYS A 6 -32.73 9.54 23.91
N HIS A 7 -32.93 8.99 22.72
CA HIS A 7 -32.06 8.00 22.11
C HIS A 7 -30.59 8.33 22.37
N ILE A 8 -29.84 7.36 22.86
CA ILE A 8 -28.42 7.26 22.58
C ILE A 8 -28.21 5.85 22.03
N PRO A 9 -28.18 5.65 20.70
CA PRO A 9 -27.53 4.48 20.16
C PRO A 9 -26.03 4.73 20.37
N PHE A 10 -25.45 4.16 21.42
CA PHE A 10 -24.00 4.06 21.48
C PHE A 10 -23.60 3.05 20.42
N ILE A 11 -23.25 3.59 19.24
CA ILE A 11 -22.53 2.90 18.18
C ILE A 11 -21.20 2.48 18.79
N LEU A 12 -21.16 1.26 19.30
CA LEU A 12 -19.93 0.54 19.60
C LEU A 12 -19.53 -0.21 18.33
N HIS A 13 -18.22 -0.38 18.13
CA HIS A 13 -17.53 -1.15 17.07
C HIS A 13 -16.93 -0.36 15.90
N PHE A 14 -15.98 0.52 16.20
CA PHE A 14 -14.76 0.63 15.39
C PHE A 14 -13.55 0.53 16.31
N ILE A 15 -13.29 -0.68 16.81
CA ILE A 15 -11.98 -0.99 17.39
C ILE A 15 -11.19 -1.63 16.26
N ALA A 16 -10.26 -0.87 15.68
CA ALA A 16 -9.26 -1.47 14.82
C ALA A 16 -8.38 -2.38 15.71
N ALA A 17 -8.23 -3.64 15.34
CA ALA A 17 -7.30 -4.56 16.00
C ALA A 17 -5.98 -4.57 15.22
N ALA A 18 -4.86 -4.62 15.95
CA ALA A 18 -3.53 -4.70 15.35
C ALA A 18 -2.91 -6.06 15.66
N TYR A 19 -2.39 -6.74 14.64
CA TYR A 19 -1.74 -8.04 14.80
C TYR A 19 -0.39 -8.07 14.10
N LEU A 20 0.62 -8.58 14.81
CA LEU A 20 1.95 -8.85 14.25
C LEU A 20 1.86 -9.97 13.20
N VAL A 21 2.51 -9.75 12.07
CA VAL A 21 2.72 -10.71 10.99
C VAL A 21 4.22 -10.78 10.72
N SER A 22 4.85 -11.89 11.11
CA SER A 22 6.29 -12.11 10.98
C SER A 22 6.58 -13.59 10.68
N PRO A 23 7.37 -13.92 9.63
CA PRO A 23 7.82 -12.99 8.59
C PRO A 23 6.63 -12.51 7.73
N PHE A 24 6.71 -11.30 7.16
CA PHE A 24 5.71 -10.83 6.20
C PHE A 24 6.25 -10.92 4.76
N ILE A 25 7.31 -10.16 4.47
CA ILE A 25 8.18 -10.33 3.29
C ILE A 25 9.62 -10.36 3.81
N VAL A 26 10.59 -10.88 3.06
CA VAL A 26 11.92 -11.23 3.62
C VAL A 26 12.59 -10.06 4.37
N ASP A 27 12.50 -8.83 3.86
CA ASP A 27 13.10 -7.64 4.48
C ASP A 27 12.16 -6.91 5.47
N PHE A 28 10.88 -7.29 5.54
CA PHE A 28 9.91 -6.59 6.38
C PHE A 28 9.04 -7.54 7.19
N ASP A 29 8.88 -7.21 8.46
CA ASP A 29 7.75 -7.66 9.24
C ASP A 29 6.60 -6.65 9.07
N ALA A 30 5.40 -7.03 9.48
CA ALA A 30 4.25 -6.16 9.37
C ALA A 30 3.35 -6.18 10.60
N ILE A 31 2.67 -5.06 10.84
CA ILE A 31 1.50 -4.99 11.71
C ILE A 31 0.28 -4.88 10.79
N SER A 32 -0.55 -5.92 10.77
CA SER A 32 -1.85 -5.87 10.10
C SER A 32 -2.83 -5.06 10.93
N ILE A 33 -3.50 -4.09 10.31
CA ILE A 33 -4.60 -3.36 10.93
C ILE A 33 -5.90 -3.96 10.43
N SER A 34 -6.69 -4.53 11.33
CA SER A 34 -7.98 -5.16 11.04
C SER A 34 -9.13 -4.28 11.51
N GLN A 35 -10.06 -3.96 10.60
CA GLN A 35 -11.28 -3.21 10.88
C GLN A 35 -12.48 -4.01 10.38
N SER A 36 -13.40 -4.33 11.28
CA SER A 36 -14.60 -5.12 10.97
C SER A 36 -14.28 -6.44 10.24
N GLY A 37 -13.18 -7.10 10.63
CA GLY A 37 -12.75 -8.38 10.06
C GLY A 37 -12.05 -8.27 8.69
N LYS A 38 -11.78 -7.08 8.19
CA LYS A 38 -11.02 -6.84 6.95
C LYS A 38 -9.69 -6.17 7.28
N ILE A 39 -8.66 -6.43 6.49
CA ILE A 39 -7.35 -5.78 6.62
C ILE A 39 -7.27 -4.63 5.61
N PRO A 40 -7.57 -3.37 6.00
CA PRO A 40 -7.39 -2.22 5.13
C PRO A 40 -5.94 -1.99 4.71
N TYR A 41 -4.97 -2.17 5.60
CA TYR A 41 -3.55 -1.98 5.31
C TYR A 41 -2.65 -2.66 6.33
N TYR A 42 -1.37 -2.75 5.98
CA TYR A 42 -0.28 -3.20 6.81
C TYR A 42 0.68 -2.03 7.06
N ILE A 43 1.20 -1.92 8.29
CA ILE A 43 2.37 -1.10 8.61
C ILE A 43 3.59 -1.99 8.47
N LEU A 44 4.51 -1.63 7.57
CA LEU A 44 5.74 -2.36 7.33
C LEU A 44 6.89 -1.75 8.13
N TYR A 45 7.72 -2.61 8.68
CA TYR A 45 8.95 -2.22 9.37
C TYR A 45 10.05 -3.27 9.16
N PRO A 46 11.34 -2.93 9.28
CA PRO A 46 12.43 -3.83 8.94
C PRO A 46 12.33 -5.17 9.69
N ALA A 47 12.50 -6.28 8.98
CA ALA A 47 12.41 -7.61 9.56
C ALA A 47 13.42 -7.79 10.70
N LYS A 48 13.04 -8.58 11.71
CA LYS A 48 13.89 -8.88 12.89
C LYS A 48 14.21 -7.64 13.74
N THR A 49 13.44 -6.57 13.59
CA THR A 49 13.47 -5.41 14.49
C THR A 49 12.19 -5.34 15.31
N THR A 50 12.12 -4.42 16.27
CA THR A 50 10.92 -4.15 17.06
C THR A 50 10.27 -2.87 16.58
N PHE A 51 8.95 -2.84 16.47
CA PHE A 51 8.17 -1.63 16.20
C PHE A 51 7.36 -1.24 17.45
N ALA A 52 7.64 -0.06 18.00
CA ALA A 52 7.00 0.48 19.18
C ALA A 52 5.94 1.53 18.83
N ASN A 53 5.03 1.81 19.76
CA ASN A 53 3.99 2.83 19.56
C ASN A 53 4.52 4.26 19.36
N SER A 54 5.78 4.51 19.75
CA SER A 54 6.47 5.78 19.54
C SER A 54 7.10 5.91 18.17
N ASP A 55 7.20 4.82 17.42
CA ASP A 55 7.94 4.79 16.16
C ASP A 55 7.11 5.43 15.05
N SER A 56 7.81 6.09 14.13
CA SER A 56 7.17 6.69 12.97
C SER A 56 6.80 5.61 11.96
N ILE A 57 5.59 5.71 11.40
CA ILE A 57 5.16 4.85 10.30
C ILE A 57 5.81 5.36 9.01
N GLU A 58 6.73 4.58 8.47
CA GLU A 58 7.43 4.93 7.23
C GLU A 58 6.77 4.33 5.99
N LEU A 59 6.21 3.12 6.12
CA LEU A 59 5.70 2.35 4.99
C LEU A 59 4.34 1.71 5.29
N LEU A 60 3.38 1.93 4.38
CA LEU A 60 2.08 1.29 4.38
C LEU A 60 1.90 0.45 3.11
N LEU A 61 1.29 -0.71 3.25
CA LEU A 61 0.88 -1.54 2.12
C LEU A 61 -0.60 -1.81 2.17
N THR A 62 -1.27 -1.70 1.03
CA THR A 62 -2.68 -2.04 0.92
C THR A 62 -3.00 -2.69 -0.42
N GLU A 63 -3.79 -3.75 -0.33
CA GLU A 63 -4.40 -4.42 -1.48
C GLU A 63 -5.92 -4.16 -1.51
N ASN A 64 -6.40 -3.26 -0.64
CA ASN A 64 -7.81 -2.97 -0.48
C ASN A 64 -8.24 -1.90 -1.50
N SER A 65 -9.08 -2.29 -2.45
CA SER A 65 -9.57 -1.44 -3.53
C SER A 65 -10.41 -0.23 -3.09
N ASN A 66 -10.78 -0.15 -1.81
CA ASN A 66 -11.40 1.05 -1.24
C ASN A 66 -10.39 2.21 -1.08
N PHE A 67 -9.09 1.94 -1.07
CA PHE A 67 -8.06 2.97 -1.08
C PHE A 67 -7.75 3.35 -2.53
N ARG A 68 -8.00 4.62 -2.87
CA ARG A 68 -7.85 5.16 -4.21
C ARG A 68 -6.99 6.40 -4.18
N THR A 69 -6.16 6.53 -5.21
CA THR A 69 -5.57 7.82 -5.59
C THR A 69 -6.67 8.82 -5.98
N VAL A 70 -6.34 10.12 -6.01
CA VAL A 70 -7.33 11.16 -6.35
C VAL A 70 -7.81 11.03 -7.80
N GLU A 71 -6.99 10.41 -8.65
CA GLU A 71 -7.26 10.10 -10.05
C GLU A 71 -8.03 8.78 -10.24
N GLY A 72 -8.35 8.07 -9.15
CA GLY A 72 -9.22 6.90 -9.16
C GLY A 72 -8.54 5.56 -9.42
N VAL A 73 -7.20 5.50 -9.42
CA VAL A 73 -6.45 4.23 -9.43
C VAL A 73 -6.49 3.59 -8.04
N ASP A 74 -7.00 2.36 -7.95
CA ASP A 74 -7.04 1.49 -6.76
C ASP A 74 -6.15 0.25 -6.89
N PRO A 75 -5.79 -0.40 -5.76
CA PRO A 75 -5.31 -1.76 -5.77
C PRO A 75 -6.27 -2.70 -6.50
N GLY A 76 -5.75 -3.54 -7.39
CA GLY A 76 -6.53 -4.45 -8.21
C GLY A 76 -6.78 -3.96 -9.63
N ILE A 77 -6.60 -2.67 -9.92
CA ILE A 77 -6.76 -2.14 -11.29
C ILE A 77 -5.64 -2.67 -12.20
N SER A 78 -5.94 -2.87 -13.49
CA SER A 78 -4.93 -3.34 -14.45
C SER A 78 -3.87 -2.28 -14.74
N LEU A 79 -2.67 -2.74 -15.11
CA LEU A 79 -1.57 -1.85 -15.52
C LEU A 79 -2.01 -0.94 -16.69
N LYS A 80 -2.68 -1.50 -17.70
CA LYS A 80 -3.17 -0.75 -18.86
C LYS A 80 -4.15 0.36 -18.50
N GLN A 81 -5.04 0.12 -17.54
CA GLN A 81 -5.96 1.15 -17.04
C GLN A 81 -5.21 2.24 -16.28
N SER A 82 -4.17 1.87 -15.52
CA SER A 82 -3.32 2.84 -14.84
C SER A 82 -2.49 3.67 -15.81
N GLU A 83 -2.00 3.08 -16.90
CA GLU A 83 -1.29 3.81 -17.97
C GLU A 83 -2.19 4.83 -18.67
N ALA A 84 -3.49 4.54 -18.80
CA ALA A 84 -4.45 5.50 -19.34
C ALA A 84 -4.62 6.73 -18.44
N VAL A 85 -4.28 6.63 -17.15
CA VAL A 85 -4.37 7.72 -16.15
C VAL A 85 -3.02 8.42 -15.98
N TYR A 86 -1.95 7.65 -15.77
CA TYR A 86 -0.62 8.16 -15.41
C TYR A 86 0.41 8.14 -16.54
N GLY A 87 0.02 7.75 -17.75
CA GLY A 87 0.93 7.61 -18.88
C GLY A 87 1.76 6.33 -18.82
N GLU A 88 2.73 6.22 -19.71
CA GLU A 88 3.54 5.00 -19.93
C GLU A 88 4.14 4.46 -18.61
N ALA A 89 4.04 3.14 -18.43
CA ALA A 89 4.64 2.45 -17.30
C ALA A 89 6.05 1.95 -17.63
N THR A 90 6.97 2.22 -16.73
CA THR A 90 8.29 1.62 -16.69
C THR A 90 8.34 0.60 -15.56
N LEU A 91 8.71 -0.63 -15.91
CA LEU A 91 8.84 -1.74 -14.97
C LEU A 91 10.32 -1.94 -14.62
N ALA A 92 10.62 -1.88 -13.34
CA ALA A 92 11.94 -2.16 -12.78
C ALA A 92 11.89 -3.46 -11.99
N TYR A 93 12.89 -4.32 -12.15
CA TYR A 93 12.96 -5.61 -11.47
C TYR A 93 14.40 -5.99 -11.13
N ASN A 94 14.58 -6.76 -10.06
CA ASN A 94 15.87 -7.27 -9.60
C ASN A 94 15.84 -8.80 -9.52
N THR A 95 16.77 -9.50 -10.17
CA THR A 95 16.73 -10.97 -10.32
C THR A 95 17.42 -11.75 -9.22
N GLN A 96 18.18 -11.09 -8.34
CA GLN A 96 18.86 -11.74 -7.20
C GLN A 96 18.33 -11.30 -5.84
N ASN A 97 17.67 -10.14 -5.77
CA ASN A 97 17.01 -9.65 -4.56
C ASN A 97 15.49 -9.81 -4.70
N GLU A 98 14.99 -10.98 -4.30
CA GLU A 98 13.56 -11.33 -4.17
C GLU A 98 12.65 -11.03 -5.36
N SER A 99 13.20 -10.83 -6.56
CA SER A 99 12.37 -10.60 -7.74
C SER A 99 11.39 -9.43 -7.57
N ARG A 100 11.80 -8.37 -6.84
CA ARG A 100 10.91 -7.23 -6.57
C ARG A 100 10.67 -6.43 -7.83
N GLU A 101 9.45 -6.50 -8.34
CA GLU A 101 8.97 -5.65 -9.42
C GLU A 101 8.37 -4.37 -8.88
N GLN A 102 8.70 -3.26 -9.52
CA GLN A 102 8.09 -1.97 -9.26
C GLN A 102 7.66 -1.35 -10.58
N VAL A 103 6.51 -0.69 -10.54
CA VAL A 103 5.98 0.09 -11.65
C VAL A 103 6.13 1.58 -11.33
N LYS A 104 6.77 2.30 -12.25
CA LYS A 104 6.83 3.76 -12.27
C LYS A 104 6.03 4.24 -13.46
N PHE A 105 5.19 5.25 -13.26
CA PHE A 105 4.47 5.89 -14.36
C PHE A 105 5.10 7.24 -14.72
N ALA A 106 5.00 7.64 -15.98
CA ALA A 106 5.48 8.93 -16.46
C ALA A 106 4.92 10.12 -15.66
N ASN A 107 3.62 10.10 -15.35
CA ASN A 107 2.92 11.12 -14.56
C ASN A 107 2.55 10.56 -13.18
N ARG A 108 3.56 10.28 -12.35
CA ARG A 108 3.35 9.72 -11.00
C ARG A 108 2.58 10.72 -10.09
N PRO A 109 1.51 10.29 -9.39
CA PRO A 109 0.67 11.18 -8.59
C PRO A 109 1.34 11.71 -7.31
N ALA A 110 2.30 10.97 -6.73
CA ALA A 110 3.07 11.42 -5.58
C ALA A 110 4.45 10.73 -5.50
N GLU A 111 5.44 11.42 -4.94
CA GLU A 111 6.81 10.89 -4.89
C GLU A 111 6.97 9.65 -4.02
N LYS A 112 6.19 9.57 -2.94
CA LYS A 112 6.21 8.48 -1.97
C LYS A 112 5.21 7.38 -2.32
N LEU A 113 4.77 7.31 -3.56
CA LEU A 113 3.84 6.30 -4.04
C LEU A 113 4.57 5.25 -4.86
N LEU A 114 4.45 4.00 -4.44
CA LEU A 114 4.97 2.85 -5.16
C LEU A 114 3.84 1.94 -5.61
N PHE A 115 3.97 1.46 -6.85
CA PHE A 115 3.08 0.47 -7.44
C PHE A 115 3.87 -0.82 -7.59
N GLN A 116 3.32 -1.91 -7.07
CA GLN A 116 3.91 -3.23 -7.19
C GLN A 116 2.92 -4.12 -7.96
N PRO A 117 3.33 -4.79 -9.04
CA PRO A 117 2.45 -5.73 -9.70
C PRO A 117 2.21 -6.95 -8.81
N ILE A 118 1.01 -7.52 -8.93
CA ILE A 118 0.71 -8.81 -8.30
C ILE A 118 1.07 -9.91 -9.28
N ALA A 119 2.03 -10.75 -8.90
CA ALA A 119 2.40 -11.93 -9.65
C ALA A 119 1.84 -13.19 -8.98
N PRO A 120 1.20 -14.10 -9.73
CA PRO A 120 0.87 -15.41 -9.19
C PRO A 120 2.15 -16.20 -8.88
N ASN A 121 2.14 -16.97 -7.79
CA ASN A 121 3.20 -17.91 -7.40
C ASN A 121 4.57 -17.31 -7.03
N GLN A 122 4.66 -16.03 -6.66
CA GLN A 122 5.92 -15.35 -6.30
C GLN A 122 6.94 -15.24 -7.44
N ASP A 123 6.51 -15.49 -8.68
CA ASP A 123 7.32 -15.23 -9.86
C ASP A 123 7.29 -13.74 -10.24
N PHE A 124 8.01 -13.37 -11.28
CA PHE A 124 7.85 -12.07 -11.93
C PHE A 124 6.49 -11.98 -12.66
N ALA A 125 5.74 -10.89 -12.48
CA ALA A 125 4.58 -10.56 -13.31
C ALA A 125 4.99 -10.19 -14.74
N GLY A 126 6.23 -9.74 -14.94
CA GLY A 126 6.81 -9.44 -16.24
C GLY A 126 7.40 -10.67 -16.94
N ILE A 127 7.19 -10.74 -18.25
CA ILE A 127 7.94 -11.58 -19.20
C ILE A 127 9.21 -10.85 -19.63
N TYR A 128 10.37 -11.37 -19.25
CA TYR A 128 11.67 -10.75 -19.56
C TYR A 128 12.51 -11.61 -20.51
N PRO A 129 13.03 -11.05 -21.62
CA PRO A 129 14.02 -11.76 -22.42
C PRO A 129 15.34 -11.92 -21.64
N SER A 130 16.20 -12.82 -22.11
CA SER A 130 17.48 -13.16 -21.48
C SER A 130 18.30 -11.92 -21.08
N GLN A 131 18.86 -11.97 -19.88
CA GLN A 131 19.28 -10.82 -19.08
C GLN A 131 20.78 -10.52 -19.26
N SER A 132 21.18 -9.26 -19.01
CA SER A 132 22.59 -8.83 -19.05
C SER A 132 23.15 -8.41 -17.68
N GLY A 133 22.36 -8.47 -16.61
CA GLY A 133 22.76 -8.05 -15.26
C GLY A 133 21.66 -8.19 -14.19
N GLU A 134 21.97 -7.78 -12.96
CA GLU A 134 21.15 -8.00 -11.75
C GLU A 134 19.93 -7.06 -11.65
N TYR A 135 20.11 -5.76 -11.90
CA TYR A 135 19.03 -4.77 -12.00
C TYR A 135 18.68 -4.52 -13.46
N ASN A 136 17.38 -4.50 -13.76
CA ASN A 136 16.87 -4.30 -15.10
C ASN A 136 15.67 -3.36 -15.07
N GLU A 137 15.62 -2.43 -16.02
CA GLU A 137 14.50 -1.49 -16.19
C GLU A 137 14.08 -1.49 -17.66
N LYS A 138 12.78 -1.66 -17.91
CA LYS A 138 12.22 -1.67 -19.26
C LYS A 138 10.87 -0.98 -19.28
N VAL A 139 10.63 -0.25 -20.37
CA VAL A 139 9.28 0.20 -20.73
C VAL A 139 8.39 -1.03 -20.85
N SER A 140 7.26 -1.02 -20.14
CA SER A 140 6.31 -2.11 -20.15
C SER A 140 5.83 -2.39 -21.58
N ARG A 141 5.95 -3.65 -22.01
CA ARG A 141 5.24 -4.18 -23.20
C ARG A 141 4.34 -5.36 -22.82
N ILE A 142 3.87 -5.41 -21.56
CA ILE A 142 3.37 -6.65 -20.95
C ILE A 142 1.94 -6.47 -20.45
N CYS A 143 1.09 -7.45 -20.76
CA CYS A 143 -0.29 -7.57 -20.30
C CYS A 143 -0.33 -8.41 -19.01
N TYR A 144 -0.62 -7.83 -17.83
CA TYR A 144 -1.20 -8.56 -16.67
C TYR A 144 -1.99 -7.65 -15.70
N ASN A 145 -2.71 -8.31 -14.77
CA ASN A 145 -4.12 -8.08 -14.43
C ASN A 145 -4.42 -7.28 -13.15
N SER A 146 -3.46 -6.83 -12.36
CA SER A 146 -3.77 -6.03 -11.17
C SER A 146 -2.50 -5.46 -10.52
N LEU A 147 -2.54 -4.19 -10.13
CA LEU A 147 -1.49 -3.56 -9.32
C LEU A 147 -1.87 -3.61 -7.83
N SER A 148 -0.95 -4.04 -6.98
CA SER A 148 -0.99 -3.76 -5.55
C SER A 148 -0.32 -2.42 -5.28
N PHE A 149 -0.82 -1.72 -4.28
CA PHE A 149 -0.32 -0.40 -3.91
C PHE A 149 0.50 -0.49 -2.63
N SER A 150 1.69 0.09 -2.66
CA SER A 150 2.44 0.40 -1.44
C SER A 150 2.52 1.91 -1.33
N ALA A 151 1.71 2.49 -0.45
CA ALA A 151 1.87 3.89 -0.08
C ALA A 151 3.03 4.02 0.91
N ILE A 152 4.09 4.70 0.50
CA ILE A 152 5.12 5.14 1.44
C ILE A 152 4.63 6.45 2.09
N GLY A 153 4.58 6.47 3.43
CA GLY A 153 4.60 7.66 4.27
C GLY A 153 3.28 8.35 4.63
N PHE A 154 2.88 8.20 5.89
CA PHE A 154 2.36 9.31 6.69
C PHE A 154 3.27 9.51 7.92
N SER A 155 4.28 10.37 7.80
CA SER A 155 4.78 11.09 8.97
C SER A 155 4.28 12.51 8.86
N LYS A 156 3.28 12.82 9.67
CA LYS A 156 3.01 14.18 10.11
C LYS A 156 3.17 14.10 11.61
N ASP A 157 4.00 14.99 12.16
CA ASP A 157 4.09 15.26 13.59
C ASP A 157 2.76 14.96 14.28
N CYS A 158 2.79 14.14 15.33
CA CYS A 158 1.76 14.20 16.37
C CYS A 158 1.89 15.55 17.09
N GLY A 159 1.68 16.64 16.36
CA GLY A 159 1.41 17.96 16.90
C GLY A 159 -0.05 17.98 17.32
N GLU A 160 -0.26 18.07 18.63
CA GLU A 160 -1.54 18.26 19.29
C GLU A 160 -2.48 19.18 18.47
N ARG A 161 -3.61 18.64 18.01
CA ARG A 161 -4.73 19.50 17.63
C ARG A 161 -5.38 20.02 18.91
N ASN A 162 -4.89 21.16 19.35
CA ASN A 162 -5.56 22.04 20.29
C ASN A 162 -6.75 22.70 19.58
N ASP A 163 -7.85 21.96 19.44
CA ASP A 163 -9.12 22.51 18.95
C ASP A 163 -9.85 23.19 20.11
N ARG A 164 -9.31 24.33 20.57
CA ARG A 164 -10.16 25.43 21.06
C ARG A 164 -10.43 26.35 19.89
N LEU A 165 -11.64 26.25 19.34
CA LEU A 165 -12.23 27.33 18.56
C LEU A 165 -13.46 27.86 19.30
N LYS A 166 -13.33 29.15 19.66
CA LYS A 166 -14.26 30.09 20.29
C LYS A 166 -14.33 30.07 21.82
#